data_AF-A0A661IYN5-F1
#
_entry.id   AF-A0A661IYN5-F1
#
_cell.length_a   1.000
_cell.length_b   1.000
_cell.length_c   1.000
_cell.angle_alpha   90.00
_cell.angle_beta   90.00
_cell.angle_gamma   90.00
#
_symmetry.space_group_name_H-M   'P 1'
#
loop_
_entity.id
_entity.type
_entity.pdbx_description
1 polymer ?
#
loop_
_entity_poly.entity_id
_entity_poly.type
_entity_poly.pdbx_seq_one_letter_code
_entity_poly.pdbx_strand_id
1 'polypeptide(L)' 'MLNKPIVFDSFALLALFHKERGWRKVRDVLKGLESQDEKGLLCRINWGEFYYIIRR' A
#
# COMPACT_ATOMS: atom_id res chain seq x y z
N MET A 1 0.32 21.25 -10.58
CA MET A 1 -0.73 20.22 -10.54
C MET A 1 -0.69 19.63 -9.14
N LEU A 2 -1.78 19.72 -8.36
CA LEU A 2 -1.85 19.01 -7.07
C LEU A 2 -1.72 17.52 -7.37
N ASN A 3 -0.57 16.92 -7.05
CA ASN A 3 -0.41 15.48 -7.12
C ASN A 3 -1.48 14.87 -6.20
N LYS A 4 -2.38 14.08 -6.78
CA LYS A 4 -3.40 13.39 -5.99
C LYS A 4 -2.69 12.44 -5.03
N PRO A 5 -3.11 12.37 -3.75
CA PRO A 5 -2.50 11.45 -2.80
C PRO A 5 -2.65 10.01 -3.30
N ILE A 6 -1.62 9.21 -3.09
CA ILE A 6 -1.67 7.78 -3.36
C ILE A 6 -2.57 7.12 -2.33
N VAL A 7 -3.55 6.34 -2.79
CA VAL A 7 -4.44 5.55 -1.94
C VAL A 7 -4.13 4.08 -2.14
N PHE A 8 -3.92 3.35 -1.05
CA PHE A 8 -3.73 1.91 -1.05
C PHE A 8 -5.04 1.20 -0.72
N ASP A 9 -5.26 0.06 -1.38
CA ASP A 9 -6.26 -0.93 -0.99
C ASP A 9 -5.58 -2.11 -0.26
N SER A 10 -6.40 -3.04 0.24
CA SER A 10 -5.91 -4.24 0.92
C SER A 10 -5.10 -5.14 -0.01
N PHE A 11 -5.51 -5.26 -1.28
CA PHE A 11 -4.81 -6.09 -2.28
C PHE A 11 -3.38 -5.61 -2.54
N ALA A 12 -3.14 -4.30 -2.66
CA ALA A 12 -1.79 -3.75 -2.86
C ALA A 12 -0.85 -4.12 -1.71
N LEU A 13 -1.34 -4.04 -0.47
CA LEU A 13 -0.56 -4.40 0.72
C LEU A 13 -0.31 -5.92 0.79
N LEU A 14 -1.31 -6.74 0.47
CA LEU A 14 -1.16 -8.20 0.41
C LEU A 14 -0.16 -8.62 -0.68
N ALA A 15 -0.25 -8.03 -1.86
CA ALA A 15 0.67 -8.29 -2.96
C ALA A 15 2.10 -7.98 -2.55
N LEU A 16 2.33 -6.88 -1.81
CA LEU A 16 3.64 -6.56 -1.25
C LEU A 16 4.14 -7.64 -0.28
N PHE A 17 3.30 -8.06 0.68
CA PHE A 17 3.68 -9.04 1.71
C PHE A 17 3.94 -10.44 1.15
N HIS A 18 3.11 -10.92 0.24
CA HIS A 18 3.22 -12.26 -0.36
C HIS A 18 4.10 -12.29 -1.63
N LYS A 19 4.67 -11.16 -2.04
CA LYS A 19 5.45 -11.00 -3.29
C LYS A 19 4.68 -11.46 -4.55
N GLU A 20 3.37 -11.21 -4.58
CA GLU A 20 2.50 -11.52 -5.72
C GLU A 20 2.71 -10.57 -6.90
N ARG A 21 2.12 -10.86 -8.06
CA ARG A 21 2.22 -10.00 -9.25
C ARG A 21 1.86 -8.54 -8.89
N GLY A 22 2.80 -7.62 -9.13
CA GLY A 22 2.64 -6.20 -8.80
C GLY A 22 3.35 -5.75 -7.52
N TRP A 23 3.89 -6.66 -6.70
CA TRP A 23 4.56 -6.32 -5.43
C TRP A 23 5.70 -5.32 -5.58
N ARG A 24 6.49 -5.40 -6.66
CA ARG A 24 7.59 -4.46 -6.95
C ARG A 24 7.08 -3.04 -7.14
N LYS A 25 5.94 -2.87 -7.81
CA LYS A 25 5.31 -1.56 -8.00
C LYS A 25 4.90 -0.95 -6.66
N VAL A 26 4.28 -1.74 -5.78
CA VAL A 26 3.87 -1.26 -4.44
C VAL A 26 5.10 -0.88 -3.61
N ARG A 27 6.16 -1.70 -3.63
CA ARG A 27 7.44 -1.38 -2.98
C ARG A 27 8.04 -0.07 -3.50
N ASP A 28 8.08 0.11 -4.83
CA ASP A 28 8.71 1.27 -5.44
C ASP A 28 7.91 2.56 -5.15
N VAL A 29 6.58 2.46 -5.10
CA VAL A 29 5.70 3.57 -4.65
C VAL A 29 5.96 3.91 -3.18
N LEU A 30 6.04 2.94 -2.27
CA LEU A 30 6.32 3.19 -0.86
C LEU A 30 7.70 3.83 -0.64
N LYS A 31 8.73 3.35 -1.35
CA LYS A 31 10.07 3.97 -1.34
C LYS A 31 10.04 5.40 -1.88
N GLY A 32 9.25 5.65 -2.92
CA GLY A 32 9.07 7.00 -3.47
C GLY A 32 8.46 7.96 -2.45
N LEU A 33 7.38 7.53 -1.79
CA LEU A 33 6.73 8.29 -0.71
C LEU A 33 7.70 8.56 0.44
N GLU A 34 8.42 7.55 0.91
CA GLU A 34 9.44 7.68 1.96
C GLU A 34 10.54 8.68 1.59
N SER A 35 11.07 8.61 0.35
CA SER A 35 12.12 9.52 -0.12
C SER A 35 11.69 10.98 -0.24
N GLN A 36 10.38 11.23 -0.34
CA GLN A 36 9.79 12.56 -0.51
C GLN A 36 9.17 13.09 0.79
N ASP A 37 9.27 12.34 1.90
CA ASP A 37 8.55 12.62 3.15
C ASP A 37 7.03 12.78 2.94
N GLU A 38 6.48 12.05 1.95
CA GLU A 38 5.05 12.03 1.64
C GLU A 38 4.36 10.82 2.27
N LYS A 39 3.05 10.96 2.52
CA LYS A 39 2.23 9.89 3.08
C LYS A 39 1.26 9.35 2.03
N GLY A 40 1.17 8.03 1.96
CA GLY A 40 0.04 7.37 1.32
C GLY A 40 -1.18 7.32 2.25
N LEU A 41 -2.35 7.16 1.66
CA LEU A 41 -3.62 7.00 2.38
C LEU A 41 -4.04 5.54 2.35
N LEU A 42 -4.64 5.08 3.44
CA LEU A 42 -5.25 3.77 3.57
C LEU A 42 -6.54 3.93 4.37
N CYS A 43 -7.65 3.42 3.85
CA CYS A 43 -8.91 3.50 4.60
C CYS A 43 -8.99 2.39 5.67
N ARG A 44 -9.79 2.64 6.71
CA ARG A 44 -9.95 1.72 7.85
C ARG A 44 -10.49 0.35 7.46
N ILE A 45 -11.33 0.27 6.42
CA ILE A 45 -11.87 -1.01 5.91
C ILE A 45 -10.74 -1.85 5.31
N ASN A 46 -9.94 -1.27 4.41
CA ASN A 46 -8.81 -1.97 3.79
C ASN A 46 -7.73 -2.36 4.81
N TRP A 47 -7.50 -1.54 5.86
CA TRP A 47 -6.63 -1.92 6.96
C TRP A 47 -7.15 -3.14 7.72
N GLY A 48 -8.46 -3.19 7.99
CA GLY A 48 -9.09 -4.35 8.65
C GLY A 48 -8.97 -5.63 7.83
N GLU A 49 -9.23 -5.54 6.51
CA GLU A 49 -9.08 -6.67 5.59
C GLU A 49 -7.65 -7.19 5.55
N PHE A 50 -6.66 -6.28 5.39
CA PHE A 50 -5.25 -6.63 5.40
C PHE A 50 -4.85 -7.31 6.72
N TYR A 51 -5.22 -6.72 7.86
CA TYR A 51 -4.93 -7.27 9.18
C TYR A 51 -5.51 -8.67 9.37
N TYR A 52 -6.78 -8.88 8.98
CA TYR A 52 -7.44 -10.18 9.08
C TYR A 52 -6.73 -11.25 8.25
N ILE A 53 -6.36 -10.93 7.00
CA ILE A 53 -5.72 -11.89 6.09
C ILE A 53 -4.29 -12.24 6.52
N ILE A 54 -3.54 -11.30 7.11
CA ILE A 54 -2.17 -11.59 7.59
C ILE A 54 -2.18 -12.36 8.92
N ARG A 55 -3.24 -12.26 9.72
CA ARG A 55 -3.33 -12.87 11.06
C ARG A 55 -4.08 -14.21 11.11
N ARG A 56 -4.79 -14.59 10.06
CA ARG A 56 -5.35 -15.94 9.90
C ARG A 56 -4.25 -16.96 9.59
#